data_AF-A0A967BB26-F1
#
_entry.id   AF-A0A967BB26-F1
#
_cell.length_a   1.000
_cell.length_b   1.000
_cell.length_c   1.000
_cell.angle_alpha   90.00
_cell.angle_beta   90.00
_cell.angle_gamma   90.00
#
_symmetry.space_group_name_H-M   'P 1'
#
loop_
_entity.id
_entity.type
_entity.pdbx_description
1 polymer ?
#
loop_
_entity_poly.entity_id
_entity_poly.type
_entity_poly.pdbx_seq_one_letter_code
_entity_poly.pdbx_strand_id
1 'polypeptide(L)'
;MTTSVIQTGFLPGAAQRVHARAGVGVWLVVLSAMFNLIMCFINTHGWLRVNATQLAVIELLIMMVGMLAVRRAVNARVVIITALVIGYMVGAKLINPGLSFKFVHDLAIIWIFFELGKMGGMEQAQIALRYMVFLILACALVEFLFPVQYGQQFNIWQYYVQKGGLSADTVNYSNTTSFVSGSRSGSNARTYFPSIFGGRRIASIFLEPVSIGNVAGIIFCWCLATSRNYKNEREIGLYLAVAAFIVLGDSRFATMFCLVVTLVRFSPFRESAIITFLMPFFVMIALTLMGSLHEIPGWLPRITHDDFSGRLLFSGQLLDYWGLSHWFALSPSPVYTADTGYAYVSNSVGLIFASVLWFLFSFSRSHSNAQRLMRTCLAVYFVTSLSIGAGIFTIKTASLLWFLYGATASEMENRRVKN
;
A
#
# COMPACT_ATOMS: atom_id res chain seq x y z
N MET A 1 -25.54 59.08 10.27
CA MET A 1 -26.68 58.52 9.51
C MET A 1 -26.10 57.59 8.44
N THR A 2 -25.71 56.36 8.79
CA THR A 2 -26.50 55.11 8.83
C THR A 2 -27.13 54.73 7.50
N THR A 3 -26.49 53.79 6.81
CA THR A 3 -27.03 52.76 5.91
C THR A 3 -25.81 51.95 5.46
N SER A 4 -25.74 50.62 5.46
CA SER A 4 -26.46 49.52 6.08
C SER A 4 -25.75 48.28 5.53
N VAL A 5 -25.21 47.46 6.41
CA VAL A 5 -24.57 46.18 6.14
C VAL A 5 -25.51 45.26 5.34
N ILE A 6 -25.08 44.78 4.16
CA ILE A 6 -25.71 43.62 3.53
C ILE A 6 -24.96 42.37 3.99
N GLN A 7 -25.46 41.77 5.06
CA GLN A 7 -25.19 40.38 5.41
C GLN A 7 -25.82 39.49 4.35
N THR A 8 -25.05 39.01 3.39
CA THR A 8 -25.45 37.84 2.60
C THR A 8 -25.28 36.60 3.48
N GLY A 9 -26.41 36.09 3.99
CA GLY A 9 -26.50 34.82 4.70
C GLY A 9 -26.03 33.67 3.81
N PHE A 10 -24.78 33.24 4.00
CA PHE A 10 -24.26 32.00 3.44
C PHE A 10 -24.94 30.83 4.16
N LEU A 11 -25.74 30.04 3.45
CA LEU A 11 -26.44 28.86 3.99
C LEU A 11 -25.44 27.97 4.76
N PRO A 12 -25.53 27.85 6.11
CA PRO A 12 -24.56 27.12 6.92
C PRO A 12 -24.49 25.61 6.59
N GLY A 13 -25.50 25.07 5.91
CA GLY A 13 -25.59 23.64 5.61
C GLY A 13 -24.66 23.14 4.50
N ALA A 14 -24.23 23.96 3.53
CA ALA A 14 -23.42 23.48 2.41
C ALA A 14 -21.94 23.30 2.79
N ALA A 15 -21.34 24.32 3.42
CA ALA A 15 -19.96 24.28 3.90
C ALA A 15 -19.78 23.22 5.01
N GLN A 16 -20.73 23.12 5.94
CA GLN A 16 -20.69 22.14 7.03
C GLN A 16 -20.84 20.69 6.51
N ARG A 17 -21.62 20.46 5.44
CA ARG A 17 -21.71 19.14 4.78
C ARG A 17 -20.46 18.78 3.98
N VAL A 18 -19.74 19.75 3.41
CA VAL A 18 -18.46 19.52 2.73
C VAL A 18 -17.38 19.16 3.75
N HIS A 19 -17.29 19.88 4.89
CA HIS A 19 -16.37 19.54 5.98
C HIS A 19 -16.69 18.19 6.64
N ALA A 20 -17.96 17.88 6.88
CA ALA A 20 -18.37 16.60 7.45
C ALA A 20 -18.02 15.41 6.52
N ARG A 21 -18.15 15.57 5.20
CA ARG A 21 -17.77 14.54 4.21
C ARG A 21 -16.25 14.42 4.04
N ALA A 22 -15.54 15.55 4.14
CA ALA A 22 -14.08 15.58 4.08
C ALA A 22 -13.44 14.79 5.24
N GLY A 23 -14.06 14.82 6.43
CA GLY A 23 -13.61 14.05 7.59
C GLY A 23 -13.81 12.52 7.46
N VAL A 24 -14.77 12.05 6.66
CA VAL A 24 -15.02 10.61 6.47
C VAL A 24 -13.80 9.91 5.87
N GLY A 25 -13.11 10.55 4.93
CA GLY A 25 -11.92 9.98 4.28
C GLY A 25 -10.79 9.69 5.29
N VAL A 26 -10.55 10.61 6.22
CA VAL A 26 -9.55 10.44 7.29
C VAL A 26 -9.85 9.20 8.13
N TRP A 27 -11.09 9.09 8.62
CA TRP A 27 -11.48 7.97 9.48
C TRP A 27 -11.48 6.63 8.74
N LEU A 28 -11.82 6.61 7.45
CA LEU A 28 -11.73 5.39 6.64
C LEU A 28 -10.28 4.94 6.47
N VAL A 29 -9.33 5.86 6.23
CA VAL A 29 -7.90 5.52 6.15
C VAL A 29 -7.40 4.94 7.48
N VAL A 30 -7.73 5.58 8.60
CA VAL A 30 -7.34 5.11 9.93
C VAL A 30 -7.95 3.73 10.23
N LEU A 31 -9.24 3.54 9.93
CA LEU A 31 -9.93 2.27 10.13
C LEU A 31 -9.33 1.16 9.24
N SER A 32 -9.02 1.46 7.98
CA SER A 32 -8.34 0.55 7.05
C SER A 32 -6.96 0.11 7.55
N ALA A 33 -6.26 0.93 8.33
CA ALA A 33 -5.00 0.52 8.94
C ALA A 33 -5.22 -0.30 10.22
N MET A 34 -6.18 0.07 11.06
CA MET A 34 -6.37 -0.50 12.40
C MET A 34 -7.23 -1.77 12.45
N PHE A 35 -8.08 -2.05 11.46
CA PHE A 35 -9.06 -3.14 11.57
C PHE A 35 -8.41 -4.51 11.81
N ASN A 36 -7.24 -4.79 11.22
CA ASN A 36 -6.51 -6.04 11.48
C ASN A 36 -6.07 -6.14 12.95
N LEU A 37 -5.56 -5.05 13.54
CA LEU A 37 -5.18 -5.00 14.96
C LEU A 37 -6.39 -5.26 15.86
N ILE A 38 -7.53 -4.62 15.57
CA ILE A 38 -8.78 -4.78 16.32
C ILE A 38 -9.26 -6.23 16.23
N MET A 39 -9.25 -6.82 15.04
CA MET A 39 -9.64 -8.22 14.85
C MET A 39 -8.69 -9.19 15.54
N CYS A 40 -7.39 -8.90 15.54
CA CYS A 40 -6.40 -9.69 16.28
C CYS A 40 -6.65 -9.65 17.79
N PHE A 41 -7.00 -8.49 18.34
CA PHE A 41 -7.36 -8.34 19.75
C PHE A 41 -8.58 -9.18 20.12
N ILE A 42 -9.66 -9.06 19.33
CA ILE A 42 -10.91 -9.82 19.52
C ILE A 42 -10.64 -11.33 19.45
N ASN A 43 -9.81 -11.75 18.50
CA ASN A 43 -9.43 -13.15 18.33
C ASN A 43 -8.63 -13.69 19.51
N THR A 44 -7.69 -12.89 20.02
CA THR A 44 -6.80 -13.29 21.13
C THR A 44 -7.58 -13.48 22.43
N HIS A 45 -8.60 -12.66 22.67
CA HIS A 45 -9.47 -12.76 23.85
C HIS A 45 -10.55 -13.85 23.73
N GLY A 46 -10.59 -14.57 22.61
CA GLY A 46 -11.53 -15.68 22.39
C GLY A 46 -12.98 -15.25 22.19
N TRP A 47 -13.26 -13.95 22.02
CA TRP A 47 -14.62 -13.43 21.83
C TRP A 47 -15.22 -13.88 20.50
N LEU A 48 -14.39 -13.95 19.46
CA LEU A 48 -14.79 -14.40 18.13
C LEU A 48 -13.59 -15.06 17.45
N ARG A 49 -13.77 -16.26 16.88
CA ARG A 49 -12.76 -16.87 16.02
C ARG A 49 -12.75 -16.17 14.68
N VAL A 50 -11.64 -15.50 14.37
CA VAL A 50 -11.50 -14.70 13.16
C VAL A 50 -11.07 -15.57 11.99
N ASN A 51 -11.99 -15.75 11.03
CA ASN A 51 -11.73 -16.45 9.77
C ASN A 51 -11.54 -15.45 8.61
N ALA A 52 -10.92 -15.90 7.51
CA ALA A 52 -10.69 -15.08 6.30
C ALA A 52 -11.96 -14.39 5.78
N THR A 53 -13.11 -15.07 5.83
CA THR A 53 -14.40 -14.54 5.36
C THR A 53 -14.85 -13.31 6.16
N GLN A 54 -14.71 -13.35 7.49
CA GLN A 54 -15.11 -12.22 8.34
C GLN A 54 -14.23 -10.99 8.08
N LEU A 55 -12.94 -11.23 7.83
CA LEU A 55 -12.01 -10.16 7.49
C LEU A 55 -12.39 -9.51 6.14
N ALA A 56 -12.69 -10.34 5.14
CA ALA A 56 -13.16 -9.87 3.84
C ALA A 56 -14.47 -9.08 3.94
N VAL A 57 -15.41 -9.50 4.80
CA VAL A 57 -16.66 -8.76 5.04
C VAL A 57 -16.39 -7.39 5.64
N ILE A 58 -15.52 -7.27 6.65
CA ILE A 58 -15.16 -5.98 7.25
C ILE A 58 -14.49 -5.06 6.22
N GLU A 59 -13.56 -5.61 5.42
CA GLU A 59 -12.89 -4.88 4.35
C GLU A 59 -13.90 -4.35 3.31
N LEU A 60 -14.85 -5.20 2.88
CA LEU A 60 -15.94 -4.80 1.99
C LEU A 60 -16.88 -3.77 2.61
N LEU A 61 -17.15 -3.82 3.93
CA LEU A 61 -17.96 -2.81 4.61
C LEU A 61 -17.25 -1.44 4.64
N ILE A 62 -15.95 -1.41 4.92
CA ILE A 62 -15.15 -0.17 4.85
C ILE A 62 -15.21 0.41 3.43
N MET A 63 -15.04 -0.44 2.42
CA MET A 63 -15.14 -0.03 1.02
C MET A 63 -16.55 0.43 0.64
N MET A 64 -17.60 -0.22 1.14
CA MET A 64 -18.99 0.16 0.90
C MET A 64 -19.26 1.58 1.46
N VAL A 65 -18.82 1.87 2.68
CA VAL A 65 -18.94 3.20 3.28
C VAL A 65 -18.17 4.24 2.45
N GLY A 66 -16.96 3.91 2.01
CA GLY A 66 -16.17 4.75 1.10
C GLY A 66 -16.90 5.02 -0.21
N MET A 67 -17.46 3.99 -0.86
CA MET A 67 -18.23 4.08 -2.09
C MET A 67 -19.46 4.99 -1.93
N LEU A 68 -20.19 4.86 -0.82
CA LEU A 68 -21.34 5.71 -0.50
C LEU A 68 -20.93 7.19 -0.29
N ALA A 69 -19.74 7.44 0.25
CA ALA A 69 -19.20 8.79 0.41
C ALA A 69 -18.83 9.43 -0.93
N VAL A 70 -18.24 8.66 -1.86
CA VAL A 70 -17.81 9.16 -3.19
C VAL A 70 -18.84 8.97 -4.30
N ARG A 71 -20.05 8.46 -4.01
CA ARG A 71 -21.08 8.13 -5.02
C ARG A 71 -21.43 9.25 -6.01
N ARG A 72 -21.26 10.51 -5.61
CA ARG A 72 -21.54 11.68 -6.48
C ARG A 72 -20.39 12.02 -7.43
N ALA A 73 -19.20 11.50 -7.18
CA ALA A 73 -18.04 11.62 -8.06
C ALA A 73 -18.02 10.53 -9.16
N VAL A 74 -18.97 9.58 -9.12
CA VAL A 74 -19.09 8.52 -10.13
C VAL A 74 -19.53 9.13 -11.46
N ASN A 75 -18.60 9.18 -12.41
CA ASN A 75 -18.84 9.63 -13.77
C ASN A 75 -19.03 8.43 -14.72
N ALA A 76 -19.69 8.66 -15.87
CA ALA A 76 -19.89 7.62 -16.89
C ALA A 76 -18.59 6.91 -17.30
N ARG A 77 -17.47 7.65 -17.38
CA ARG A 77 -16.14 7.06 -17.69
C ARG A 77 -15.71 6.01 -16.66
N VAL A 78 -15.93 6.27 -15.37
CA VAL A 78 -15.59 5.33 -14.29
C VAL A 78 -16.46 4.08 -14.43
N VAL A 79 -17.76 4.26 -14.67
CA VAL A 79 -18.69 3.13 -14.88
C VAL A 79 -18.26 2.27 -16.06
N ILE A 80 -17.90 2.89 -17.19
CA ILE A 80 -17.43 2.17 -18.39
C ILE A 80 -16.12 1.42 -18.09
N ILE A 81 -15.13 2.06 -17.48
CA ILE A 81 -13.86 1.41 -17.14
C ILE A 81 -14.10 0.23 -16.19
N THR A 82 -14.91 0.42 -15.14
CA THR A 82 -15.24 -0.65 -14.20
C THR A 82 -16.00 -1.78 -14.87
N ALA A 83 -16.95 -1.49 -15.77
CA ALA A 83 -17.66 -2.51 -16.53
C ALA A 83 -16.72 -3.30 -17.46
N LEU A 84 -15.76 -2.63 -18.11
CA LEU A 84 -14.73 -3.28 -18.92
C LEU A 84 -13.80 -4.16 -18.09
N VAL A 85 -13.37 -3.69 -16.91
CA VAL A 85 -12.55 -4.46 -15.96
C VAL A 85 -13.30 -5.72 -15.52
N ILE A 86 -14.55 -5.57 -15.08
CA ILE A 86 -15.37 -6.70 -14.61
C ILE A 86 -15.63 -7.68 -15.76
N GLY A 87 -16.01 -7.18 -16.94
CA GLY A 87 -16.24 -8.01 -18.12
C GLY A 87 -15.00 -8.79 -18.54
N TYR A 88 -13.84 -8.14 -18.55
CA TYR A 88 -12.55 -8.78 -18.79
C TYR A 88 -12.25 -9.87 -17.75
N MET A 89 -12.41 -9.57 -16.46
CA MET A 89 -12.13 -10.52 -15.38
C MET A 89 -13.07 -11.72 -15.39
N VAL A 90 -14.34 -11.52 -15.70
CA VAL A 90 -15.31 -12.60 -15.87
C VAL A 90 -14.92 -13.48 -17.06
N GLY A 91 -14.58 -12.88 -18.20
CA GLY A 91 -14.09 -13.61 -19.38
C GLY A 91 -12.82 -14.41 -19.09
N ALA A 92 -11.83 -13.79 -18.44
CA ALA A 92 -10.58 -14.45 -18.04
C ALA A 92 -10.83 -15.61 -17.07
N LYS A 93 -11.79 -15.47 -16.15
CA LYS A 93 -12.16 -16.54 -15.21
C LYS A 93 -12.87 -17.73 -15.89
N LEU A 94 -13.61 -17.50 -16.97
CA LEU A 94 -14.21 -18.59 -17.75
C LEU A 94 -13.13 -19.47 -18.40
N ILE A 95 -11.99 -18.89 -18.76
CA ILE A 95 -10.84 -19.60 -19.33
C ILE A 95 -9.96 -20.21 -18.22
N ASN A 96 -9.73 -19.44 -17.15
CA ASN A 96 -8.92 -19.83 -16.00
C ASN A 96 -9.78 -19.83 -14.72
N PRO A 97 -10.42 -20.98 -14.37
CA PRO A 97 -11.29 -21.07 -13.19
C PRO A 97 -10.59 -20.75 -11.86
N GLY A 98 -9.26 -20.92 -11.81
CA GLY A 98 -8.42 -20.60 -10.66
C GLY A 98 -8.22 -19.10 -10.43
N LEU A 99 -8.68 -18.25 -11.36
CA LEU A 99 -8.51 -16.80 -11.29
C LEU A 99 -9.39 -16.19 -10.20
N SER A 100 -8.76 -15.42 -9.31
CA SER A 100 -9.42 -14.75 -8.20
C SER A 100 -9.93 -13.36 -8.61
N PHE A 101 -11.13 -12.97 -8.14
CA PHE A 101 -11.66 -11.61 -8.35
C PHE A 101 -11.05 -10.55 -7.43
N LYS A 102 -10.01 -10.91 -6.66
CA LYS A 102 -9.36 -10.02 -5.70
C LYS A 102 -8.85 -8.73 -6.36
N PHE A 103 -8.44 -8.79 -7.63
CA PHE A 103 -7.96 -7.60 -8.31
C PHE A 103 -9.04 -6.53 -8.53
N VAL A 104 -10.31 -6.92 -8.70
CA VAL A 104 -11.43 -5.96 -8.81
C VAL A 104 -11.59 -5.20 -7.50
N HIS A 105 -11.47 -5.92 -6.38
CA HIS A 105 -11.43 -5.34 -5.05
C HIS A 105 -10.25 -4.37 -4.88
N ASP A 106 -9.05 -4.78 -5.29
CA ASP A 106 -7.85 -3.96 -5.16
C ASP A 106 -7.98 -2.66 -5.99
N LEU A 107 -8.52 -2.72 -7.21
CA LEU A 107 -8.82 -1.53 -8.03
C LEU A 107 -9.89 -0.62 -7.42
N ALA A 108 -10.90 -1.17 -6.76
CA ALA A 108 -11.92 -0.38 -6.09
C ALA A 108 -11.32 0.42 -4.92
N ILE A 109 -10.37 -0.14 -4.17
CA ILE A 109 -9.63 0.60 -3.13
C ILE A 109 -8.91 1.80 -3.74
N ILE A 110 -8.19 1.60 -4.85
CA ILE A 110 -7.47 2.67 -5.57
C ILE A 110 -8.41 3.84 -5.86
N TRP A 111 -9.54 3.55 -6.50
CA TRP A 111 -10.47 4.58 -6.94
C TRP A 111 -11.18 5.27 -5.77
N ILE A 112 -11.70 4.52 -4.79
CA ILE A 112 -12.43 5.06 -3.63
C ILE A 112 -11.54 6.03 -2.84
N PHE A 113 -10.34 5.59 -2.46
CA PHE A 113 -9.47 6.41 -1.63
C PHE A 113 -8.87 7.60 -2.39
N PHE A 114 -8.62 7.46 -3.70
CA PHE A 114 -8.23 8.59 -4.54
C PHE A 114 -9.30 9.69 -4.57
N GLU A 115 -10.57 9.34 -4.80
CA GLU A 115 -11.66 10.32 -4.81
C GLU A 115 -11.92 10.91 -3.41
N LEU A 116 -11.84 10.11 -2.34
CA LEU A 116 -11.91 10.61 -0.97
C LEU A 116 -10.81 11.64 -0.68
N GLY A 117 -9.58 11.35 -1.13
CA GLY A 117 -8.44 12.25 -1.00
C GLY A 117 -8.65 13.55 -1.76
N LYS A 118 -9.15 13.45 -3.00
CA LYS A 118 -9.47 14.61 -3.83
C LYS A 118 -10.56 15.50 -3.21
N MET A 119 -11.59 14.89 -2.61
CA MET A 119 -12.67 15.60 -1.93
C MET A 119 -12.21 16.25 -0.61
N GLY A 120 -11.32 15.58 0.15
CA GLY A 120 -10.82 16.08 1.44
C GLY A 120 -9.70 17.11 1.33
N GLY A 121 -8.88 17.00 0.29
CA GLY A 121 -7.75 17.86 0.00
C GLY A 121 -6.60 17.83 1.01
N MET A 122 -5.69 18.79 0.88
CA MET A 122 -4.40 18.79 1.58
C MET A 122 -4.51 18.82 3.10
N GLU A 123 -5.48 19.54 3.66
CA GLU A 123 -5.68 19.63 5.11
C GLU A 123 -6.07 18.27 5.70
N GLN A 124 -7.05 17.58 5.10
CA GLN A 124 -7.46 16.25 5.56
C GLN A 124 -6.36 15.21 5.38
N ALA A 125 -5.56 15.32 4.31
CA ALA A 125 -4.37 14.48 4.13
C ALA A 125 -3.36 14.65 5.27
N GLN A 126 -3.09 15.88 5.71
CA GLN A 126 -2.22 16.14 6.86
C GLN A 126 -2.81 15.61 8.16
N ILE A 127 -4.13 15.73 8.36
CA ILE A 127 -4.81 15.18 9.55
C ILE A 127 -4.70 13.64 9.56
N ALA A 128 -4.98 12.98 8.43
CA ALA A 128 -4.82 11.53 8.28
C ALA A 128 -3.39 11.08 8.56
N LEU A 129 -2.38 11.79 8.03
CA LEU A 129 -0.98 11.51 8.31
C LEU A 129 -0.63 11.62 9.79
N ARG A 130 -1.10 12.67 10.47
CA ARG A 130 -0.83 12.85 11.91
C ARG A 130 -1.42 11.72 12.75
N TYR A 131 -2.67 11.33 12.49
CA TYR A 131 -3.29 10.20 13.18
C TYR A 131 -2.57 8.88 12.88
N MET A 132 -2.26 8.62 11.61
CA MET A 132 -1.54 7.41 11.21
C MET A 132 -0.17 7.34 11.88
N VAL A 133 0.62 8.41 11.83
CA VAL A 133 1.94 8.47 12.46
C VAL A 133 1.85 8.29 13.97
N PHE A 134 0.91 8.98 14.63
CA PHE A 134 0.69 8.87 16.06
C PHE A 134 0.34 7.43 16.47
N LEU A 135 -0.62 6.80 15.79
CA LEU A 135 -1.05 5.44 16.09
C LEU A 135 0.07 4.41 15.86
N ILE A 136 0.81 4.53 14.76
CA ILE A 136 1.94 3.64 14.47
C ILE A 136 3.02 3.79 15.55
N LEU A 137 3.39 5.02 15.93
CA LEU A 137 4.40 5.25 16.96
C LEU A 137 3.93 4.80 18.35
N ALA A 138 2.67 5.08 18.71
CA ALA A 138 2.11 4.69 20.00
C ALA A 138 2.09 3.16 20.16
N CYS A 139 1.57 2.43 19.18
CA CYS A 139 1.57 0.96 19.22
C CYS A 139 2.98 0.38 19.12
N ALA A 140 3.87 0.97 18.31
CA ALA A 140 5.26 0.55 18.23
C ALA A 140 6.00 0.72 19.57
N LEU A 141 5.73 1.80 20.30
CA LEU A 141 6.31 2.06 21.60
C LEU A 141 5.81 1.05 22.65
N VAL A 142 4.52 0.72 22.64
CA VAL A 142 3.96 -0.31 23.54
C VAL A 142 4.55 -1.69 23.22
N GLU A 143 4.64 -2.07 21.94
CA GLU A 143 5.26 -3.33 21.51
C GLU A 143 6.74 -3.40 21.91
N PHE A 144 7.45 -2.28 21.80
CA PHE A 144 8.86 -2.18 22.17
C PHE A 144 9.09 -2.28 23.69
N LEU A 145 8.34 -1.52 24.49
CA LEU A 145 8.52 -1.45 25.94
C LEU A 145 7.96 -2.68 26.67
N PHE A 146 6.84 -3.23 26.19
CA PHE A 146 6.09 -4.31 26.86
C PHE A 146 5.82 -5.50 25.92
N PRO A 147 6.86 -6.16 25.39
CA PRO A 147 6.71 -7.16 24.33
C PRO A 147 5.90 -8.40 24.78
N VAL A 148 6.03 -8.81 26.05
CA VAL A 148 5.31 -9.97 26.59
C VAL A 148 3.82 -9.65 26.72
N GLN A 149 3.49 -8.50 27.31
CA GLN A 149 2.12 -8.04 27.47
C GLN A 149 1.48 -7.79 26.10
N TYR A 150 2.21 -7.16 25.17
CA TYR A 150 1.74 -6.95 23.81
C TYR A 150 1.41 -8.28 23.12
N GLY A 151 2.29 -9.29 23.22
CA GLY A 151 2.03 -10.62 22.65
C GLY A 151 0.88 -11.39 23.32
N GLN A 152 0.59 -11.13 24.60
CA GLN A 152 -0.57 -11.69 25.30
C GLN A 152 -1.89 -11.04 24.86
N GLN A 153 -1.87 -9.73 24.55
CA GLN A 153 -3.04 -8.99 24.08
C GLN A 153 -3.28 -9.19 22.58
N PHE A 154 -2.21 -9.40 21.81
CA PHE A 154 -2.22 -9.57 20.37
C PHE A 154 -1.41 -10.81 19.99
N ASN A 155 -2.04 -11.99 20.01
CA ASN A 155 -1.42 -13.21 19.53
C ASN A 155 -1.45 -13.25 18.00
N ILE A 156 -0.42 -12.65 17.40
CA ILE A 156 -0.31 -12.45 15.95
C ILE A 156 -0.20 -13.80 15.24
N TRP A 157 0.61 -14.72 15.78
CA TRP A 157 0.79 -16.05 15.20
C TRP A 157 -0.54 -16.80 15.06
N GLN A 158 -1.28 -16.93 16.17
CA GLN A 158 -2.57 -17.62 16.18
C GLN A 158 -3.58 -16.96 15.25
N TYR A 159 -3.59 -15.63 15.21
CA TYR A 159 -4.43 -14.86 14.30
C TYR A 159 -4.15 -15.19 12.83
N TYR A 160 -2.88 -15.24 12.41
CA TYR A 160 -2.54 -15.55 11.00
C TYR A 160 -2.72 -17.03 10.64
N VAL A 161 -2.53 -17.95 11.59
CA VAL A 161 -2.85 -19.39 11.38
C VAL A 161 -4.35 -19.56 11.18
N GLN A 162 -5.19 -18.97 12.03
CA GLN A 162 -6.65 -19.09 11.93
C GLN A 162 -7.24 -18.37 10.71
N LYS A 163 -6.62 -17.25 10.32
CA LYS A 163 -6.93 -16.56 9.06
C LYS A 163 -6.56 -17.39 7.82
N GLY A 164 -5.76 -18.44 7.95
CA GLY A 164 -5.28 -19.26 6.83
C GLY A 164 -4.13 -18.62 6.05
N GLY A 165 -3.43 -17.63 6.63
CA GLY A 165 -2.26 -16.99 6.05
C GLY A 165 -0.94 -17.72 6.33
N LEU A 166 -0.93 -18.65 7.29
CA LEU A 166 0.23 -19.46 7.67
C LEU A 166 -0.20 -20.92 7.87
N SER A 167 0.64 -21.86 7.43
CA SER A 167 0.42 -23.29 7.74
C SER A 167 0.75 -23.57 9.21
N ALA A 168 -0.14 -24.30 9.88
CA ALA A 168 0.05 -24.76 11.27
C ALA A 168 1.31 -25.63 11.44
N ASP A 169 1.77 -26.26 10.36
CA ASP A 169 2.93 -27.17 10.33
C ASP A 169 4.28 -26.45 10.22
N THR A 170 4.32 -25.11 10.30
CA THR A 170 5.59 -24.37 10.30
C THR A 170 6.28 -24.55 11.67
N VAL A 171 6.97 -25.69 11.83
CA VAL A 171 7.52 -26.28 13.07
C VAL A 171 8.33 -25.30 13.96
N ASN A 172 8.90 -24.23 13.40
CA ASN A 172 9.82 -23.34 14.12
C ASN A 172 9.18 -22.14 14.85
N TYR A 173 7.86 -21.92 14.75
CA TYR A 173 7.23 -20.69 15.27
C TYR A 173 5.99 -20.92 16.16
N SER A 174 5.63 -22.17 16.42
CA SER A 174 4.44 -22.58 17.19
C SER A 174 4.38 -22.04 18.64
N ASN A 175 5.53 -21.64 19.21
CA ASN A 175 5.62 -21.09 20.57
C ASN A 175 5.86 -19.57 20.63
N THR A 176 5.69 -18.85 19.51
CA THR A 176 5.89 -17.39 19.45
C THR A 176 4.58 -16.65 19.21
N THR A 177 4.39 -15.50 19.88
CA THR A 177 3.21 -14.63 19.70
C THR A 177 3.42 -13.59 18.59
N SER A 178 4.66 -13.41 18.13
CA SER A 178 5.03 -12.49 17.06
C SER A 178 4.80 -13.09 15.66
N PHE A 179 4.65 -12.24 14.66
CA PHE A 179 4.61 -12.67 13.26
C PHE A 179 5.92 -13.39 12.87
N VAL A 180 5.87 -14.28 11.87
CA VAL A 180 7.01 -15.11 11.41
C VAL A 180 8.25 -14.28 11.10
N SER A 181 8.06 -13.08 10.56
CA SER A 181 9.16 -12.16 10.22
C SER A 181 9.51 -11.16 11.34
N GLY A 182 8.90 -11.28 12.52
CA GLY A 182 9.05 -10.38 13.67
C GLY A 182 10.18 -10.77 14.63
N SER A 183 10.51 -12.06 14.71
CA SER A 183 11.61 -12.58 15.53
C SER A 183 12.73 -13.15 14.63
N ARG A 184 13.88 -12.47 14.60
CA ARG A 184 15.11 -13.03 14.03
C ARG A 184 15.97 -13.56 15.19
N SER A 185 15.84 -14.84 15.51
CA SER A 185 16.68 -15.50 16.52
C SER A 185 18.01 -15.98 15.91
N GLY A 186 19.07 -16.04 16.74
CA GLY A 186 20.39 -16.59 16.39
C GLY A 186 21.40 -15.58 15.82
N SER A 187 22.49 -16.10 15.22
CA SER A 187 23.60 -15.36 14.59
C SER A 187 23.20 -14.47 13.38
N ASN A 188 21.91 -14.43 13.06
CA ASN A 188 21.29 -13.65 11.99
C ASN A 188 20.53 -12.41 12.49
N ALA A 189 20.78 -11.94 13.72
CA ALA A 189 20.27 -10.66 14.24
C ALA A 189 20.92 -9.46 13.52
N ARG A 190 20.59 -9.30 12.23
CA ARG A 190 21.04 -8.22 11.34
C ARG A 190 20.05 -7.05 11.34
N THR A 191 19.55 -6.68 12.51
CA THR A 191 18.64 -5.54 12.72
C THR A 191 19.42 -4.24 12.77
N TYR A 192 18.78 -3.12 12.42
CA TYR A 192 19.36 -1.80 12.69
C TYR A 192 19.52 -1.59 14.20
N PHE A 193 20.72 -1.16 14.62
CA PHE A 193 21.10 -0.91 16.02
C PHE A 193 20.78 -2.09 16.97
N PRO A 194 21.44 -3.25 16.80
CA PRO A 194 21.14 -4.47 17.54
C PRO A 194 21.39 -4.35 19.05
N SER A 195 22.21 -3.40 19.49
CA SER A 195 22.44 -3.09 20.91
C SER A 195 21.23 -2.47 21.62
N ILE A 196 20.34 -1.81 20.89
CA ILE A 196 19.16 -1.10 21.45
C ILE A 196 17.88 -1.89 21.20
N PHE A 197 17.71 -2.43 19.98
CA PHE A 197 16.47 -3.10 19.57
C PHE A 197 16.52 -4.63 19.64
N GLY A 198 17.71 -5.20 19.86
CA GLY A 198 17.91 -6.65 19.77
C GLY A 198 17.57 -7.21 18.39
N GLY A 199 17.29 -8.51 18.30
CA GLY A 199 16.91 -9.21 17.06
C GLY A 199 15.42 -9.11 16.69
N ARG A 200 14.69 -8.11 17.20
CA ARG A 200 13.22 -8.01 17.06
C ARG A 200 12.82 -6.91 16.08
N ARG A 201 11.84 -7.20 15.22
CA ARG A 201 11.26 -6.25 14.27
C ARG A 201 9.85 -5.91 14.72
N ILE A 202 9.57 -4.62 14.88
CA ILE A 202 8.30 -4.13 15.40
C ILE A 202 7.26 -4.14 14.28
N ALA A 203 6.06 -4.63 14.60
CA ALA A 203 4.95 -4.76 13.65
C ALA A 203 3.91 -3.63 13.77
N SER A 204 3.77 -3.06 14.97
CA SER A 204 2.81 -2.02 15.34
C SER A 204 1.38 -2.39 14.90
N ILE A 205 0.57 -1.40 14.52
CA ILE A 205 -0.83 -1.55 14.11
C ILE A 205 -1.04 -2.50 12.92
N PHE A 206 0.00 -2.80 12.14
CA PHE A 206 -0.11 -3.62 10.94
C PHE A 206 0.06 -5.11 11.17
N LEU A 207 0.47 -5.52 12.38
CA LEU A 207 0.77 -6.91 12.74
C LEU A 207 1.87 -7.59 11.90
N GLU A 208 2.47 -6.87 10.95
CA GLU A 208 3.53 -7.31 10.06
C GLU A 208 4.59 -6.21 9.94
N PRO A 209 5.87 -6.47 10.29
CA PRO A 209 6.93 -5.46 10.21
C PRO A 209 7.16 -4.90 8.80
N VAL A 210 6.88 -5.69 7.75
CA VAL A 210 7.03 -5.26 6.35
C VAL A 210 6.10 -4.09 6.00
N SER A 211 4.91 -4.03 6.63
CA SER A 211 3.92 -3.00 6.35
C SER A 211 4.34 -1.62 6.87
N ILE A 212 5.06 -1.56 8.00
CA ILE A 212 5.63 -0.30 8.51
C ILE A 212 6.59 0.31 7.48
N GLY A 213 7.44 -0.52 6.86
CA GLY A 213 8.37 -0.09 5.82
C GLY A 213 7.67 0.52 4.60
N ASN A 214 6.58 -0.10 4.16
CA ASN A 214 5.76 0.40 3.06
C ASN A 214 5.14 1.78 3.39
N VAL A 215 4.58 1.92 4.59
CA VAL A 215 3.99 3.20 5.03
C VAL A 215 5.06 4.28 5.20
N ALA A 216 6.24 3.95 5.71
CA ALA A 216 7.37 4.87 5.76
C ALA A 216 7.72 5.41 4.36
N GLY A 217 7.77 4.53 3.36
CA GLY A 217 7.98 4.92 1.96
C GLY A 217 6.87 5.85 1.44
N ILE A 218 5.60 5.54 1.71
CA ILE A 218 4.46 6.37 1.29
C ILE A 218 4.53 7.78 1.91
N ILE A 219 4.79 7.87 3.21
CA ILE A 219 4.92 9.15 3.92
C ILE A 219 6.12 9.93 3.38
N PHE A 220 7.24 9.25 3.10
CA PHE A 220 8.41 9.89 2.50
C PHE A 220 8.11 10.47 1.11
N CYS A 221 7.36 9.75 0.28
CA CYS A 221 6.92 10.26 -1.03
C CYS A 221 6.06 11.51 -0.89
N TRP A 222 5.12 11.50 0.07
CA TRP A 222 4.30 12.66 0.38
C TRP A 222 5.18 13.84 0.77
N CYS A 223 6.03 13.68 1.79
CA CYS A 223 6.92 14.75 2.24
C CYS A 223 7.78 15.27 1.10
N LEU A 224 8.32 14.41 0.23
CA LEU A 224 9.09 14.88 -0.91
C LEU A 224 8.25 15.66 -1.93
N ALA A 225 7.01 15.23 -2.19
CA ALA A 225 6.11 15.88 -3.13
C ALA A 225 5.57 17.23 -2.63
N THR A 226 5.32 17.35 -1.31
CA THR A 226 4.62 18.49 -0.72
C THR A 226 5.54 19.47 0.01
N SER A 227 6.72 19.05 0.47
CA SER A 227 7.68 19.94 1.13
C SER A 227 8.10 21.04 0.18
N ARG A 228 7.55 22.24 0.40
CA ARG A 228 8.03 23.47 -0.22
C ARG A 228 9.28 23.95 0.54
N ASN A 229 10.21 24.58 -0.17
CA ASN A 229 11.45 25.11 0.39
C ASN A 229 11.25 26.35 1.32
N TYR A 230 10.08 26.52 1.94
CA TYR A 230 9.82 27.61 2.88
C TYR A 230 10.21 27.22 4.31
N LYS A 231 10.87 28.13 5.05
CA LYS A 231 11.46 27.88 6.37
C LYS A 231 10.47 27.35 7.42
N ASN A 232 9.19 27.74 7.36
CA ASN A 232 8.16 27.37 8.35
C ASN A 232 7.24 26.21 7.90
N GLU A 233 7.42 25.66 6.69
CA GLU A 233 6.61 24.55 6.16
C GLU A 233 7.40 23.23 6.09
N ARG A 234 8.60 23.19 6.70
CA ARG A 234 9.43 21.98 6.70
C ARG A 234 8.80 20.93 7.61
N GLU A 235 8.29 19.86 7.01
CA GLU A 235 7.70 18.70 7.69
C GLU A 235 8.78 17.81 8.39
N ILE A 236 9.68 18.42 9.16
CA ILE A 236 10.81 17.73 9.82
C ILE A 236 10.32 16.58 10.70
N GLY A 237 9.22 16.78 11.42
CA GLY A 237 8.61 15.74 12.26
C GLY A 237 8.20 14.49 11.46
N LEU A 238 7.73 14.65 10.23
CA LEU A 238 7.36 13.50 9.38
C LEU A 238 8.60 12.77 8.85
N TYR A 239 9.67 13.48 8.47
CA TYR A 239 10.94 12.84 8.10
C TYR A 239 11.54 12.05 9.28
N LEU A 240 11.49 12.60 10.49
CA LEU A 240 11.91 11.90 11.71
C LEU A 240 11.05 10.66 11.97
N ALA A 241 9.73 10.76 11.79
CA ALA A 241 8.84 9.61 11.90
C ALA A 241 9.16 8.52 10.86
N VAL A 242 9.43 8.88 9.60
CA VAL A 242 9.88 7.96 8.56
C VAL A 242 11.17 7.25 8.97
N ALA A 243 12.16 8.00 9.46
CA ALA A 243 13.41 7.41 9.93
C ALA A 243 13.17 6.43 11.09
N ALA A 244 12.31 6.78 12.05
CA ALA A 244 11.90 5.89 13.13
C ALA A 244 11.23 4.62 12.59
N PHE A 245 10.30 4.73 11.64
CA PHE A 245 9.62 3.58 11.05
C PHE A 245 10.56 2.63 10.31
N ILE A 246 11.55 3.17 9.59
CA ILE A 246 12.56 2.36 8.89
C ILE A 246 13.39 1.55 9.91
N VAL A 247 13.80 2.19 11.00
CA VAL A 247 14.60 1.54 12.06
C VAL A 247 13.76 0.51 12.82
N LEU A 248 12.58 0.88 13.31
CA LEU A 248 11.71 0.00 14.11
C LEU A 248 11.24 -1.23 13.32
N GLY A 249 10.92 -1.06 12.02
CA GLY A 249 10.50 -2.15 11.14
C GLY A 249 11.64 -2.97 10.52
N ASP A 250 12.90 -2.56 10.74
CA ASP A 250 14.10 -3.11 10.09
C ASP A 250 13.93 -3.24 8.57
N SER A 251 13.47 -2.17 7.92
CA SER A 251 13.06 -2.22 6.50
C SER A 251 14.17 -1.75 5.56
N ARG A 252 15.01 -2.70 5.12
CA ARG A 252 16.01 -2.47 4.07
C ARG A 252 15.39 -1.98 2.76
N PHE A 253 14.19 -2.52 2.44
CA PHE A 253 13.39 -2.07 1.31
C PHE A 253 13.11 -0.56 1.40
N ALA A 254 12.59 -0.09 2.53
CA ALA A 254 12.25 1.32 2.70
C ALA A 254 13.49 2.22 2.62
N THR A 255 14.63 1.80 3.18
CA THR A 255 15.89 2.54 3.06
C THR A 255 16.30 2.74 1.60
N MET A 256 16.38 1.64 0.83
CA MET A 256 16.78 1.70 -0.58
C MET A 256 15.76 2.47 -1.42
N PHE A 257 14.48 2.27 -1.15
CA PHE A 257 13.40 2.99 -1.79
C PHE A 257 13.49 4.51 -1.58
N CYS A 258 13.64 4.96 -0.32
CA CYS A 258 13.78 6.38 0.00
C CYS A 258 15.01 7.00 -0.67
N LEU A 259 16.12 6.26 -0.77
CA LEU A 259 17.31 6.69 -1.51
C LEU A 259 16.99 6.87 -3.00
N VAL A 260 16.39 5.88 -3.66
CA VAL A 260 16.04 5.94 -5.09
C VAL A 260 15.08 7.10 -5.37
N VAL A 261 14.03 7.27 -4.57
CA VAL A 261 13.07 8.38 -4.76
C VAL A 261 13.73 9.75 -4.55
N THR A 262 14.68 9.84 -3.61
CA THR A 262 15.47 11.07 -3.43
C THR A 262 16.31 11.37 -4.67
N LEU A 263 16.99 10.37 -5.25
CA LEU A 263 17.73 10.52 -6.50
C LEU A 263 16.81 10.93 -7.66
N VAL A 264 15.63 10.31 -7.76
CA VAL A 264 14.62 10.65 -8.77
C VAL A 264 14.17 12.10 -8.62
N ARG A 265 14.00 12.63 -7.39
CA ARG A 265 13.65 14.04 -7.17
C ARG A 265 14.68 15.02 -7.75
N PHE A 266 15.96 14.66 -7.69
CA PHE A 266 17.05 15.47 -8.27
C PHE A 266 17.27 15.24 -9.76
N SER A 267 16.72 14.18 -10.32
CA SER A 267 16.83 13.87 -11.75
C SER A 267 15.95 14.80 -12.61
N PRO A 268 16.32 15.05 -13.89
CA PRO A 268 15.46 15.76 -14.84
C PRO A 268 14.17 14.99 -15.18
N PHE A 269 14.12 13.72 -14.79
CA PHE A 269 13.07 12.76 -15.12
C PHE A 269 11.91 12.74 -14.11
N ARG A 270 12.01 13.53 -13.03
CA ARG A 270 11.11 13.51 -11.87
C ARG A 270 9.62 13.73 -12.17
N GLU A 271 9.27 14.31 -13.31
CA GLU A 271 7.89 14.64 -13.70
C GLU A 271 7.43 13.90 -14.97
N SER A 272 8.29 13.03 -15.55
CA SER A 272 8.05 12.40 -16.84
C SER A 272 7.04 11.24 -16.76
N ALA A 273 5.94 11.37 -17.50
CA ALA A 273 4.94 10.31 -17.67
C ALA A 273 5.51 9.10 -18.42
N ILE A 274 6.40 9.33 -19.39
CA ILE A 274 7.04 8.26 -20.17
C ILE A 274 7.90 7.39 -19.26
N ILE A 275 8.66 8.00 -18.36
CA ILE A 275 9.53 7.25 -17.44
C ILE A 275 8.69 6.49 -16.43
N THR A 276 7.62 7.10 -15.92
CA THR A 276 6.62 6.39 -15.11
C THR A 276 6.08 5.17 -15.86
N PHE A 277 5.76 5.30 -17.14
CA PHE A 277 5.24 4.20 -17.95
C PHE A 277 6.26 3.08 -18.19
N LEU A 278 7.49 3.42 -18.59
CA LEU A 278 8.52 2.45 -18.99
C LEU A 278 9.18 1.72 -17.80
N MET A 279 9.20 2.33 -16.61
CA MET A 279 9.91 1.80 -15.44
C MET A 279 9.56 0.36 -15.07
N PRO A 280 8.28 -0.07 -14.95
CA PRO A 280 7.97 -1.46 -14.62
C PRO A 280 8.40 -2.44 -15.70
N PHE A 281 8.32 -2.08 -16.98
CA PHE A 281 8.76 -2.96 -18.07
C PHE A 281 10.27 -3.17 -18.04
N PHE A 282 11.03 -2.10 -17.81
CA PHE A 282 12.47 -2.21 -17.66
C PHE A 282 12.87 -3.11 -16.48
N VAL A 283 12.22 -2.96 -15.34
CA VAL A 283 12.50 -3.80 -14.16
C VAL A 283 12.05 -5.25 -14.37
N MET A 284 10.90 -5.49 -15.00
CA MET A 284 10.50 -6.86 -15.38
C MET A 284 11.53 -7.53 -16.28
N ILE A 285 11.99 -6.83 -17.33
CA ILE A 285 13.03 -7.35 -18.24
C ILE A 285 14.33 -7.65 -17.46
N ALA A 286 14.76 -6.73 -16.59
CA ALA A 286 15.96 -6.92 -15.78
C ALA A 286 15.84 -8.11 -14.82
N LEU A 287 14.67 -8.30 -14.19
CA LEU A 287 14.39 -9.44 -13.31
C LEU A 287 14.37 -10.75 -14.09
N THR A 288 13.67 -10.81 -15.22
CA THR A 288 13.65 -12.01 -16.07
C THR A 288 15.04 -12.38 -16.57
N LEU A 289 15.84 -11.39 -17.01
CA LEU A 289 17.22 -11.63 -17.42
C LEU A 289 18.07 -12.16 -16.24
N MET A 290 17.93 -11.56 -15.05
CA MET A 290 18.61 -12.05 -13.85
C MET A 290 18.20 -13.49 -13.51
N GLY A 291 16.92 -13.82 -13.65
CA GLY A 291 16.37 -15.16 -13.44
C GLY A 291 16.95 -16.18 -14.40
N SER A 292 16.93 -15.87 -15.70
CA SER A 292 17.47 -16.73 -16.77
C SER A 292 18.97 -17.01 -16.60
N LEU A 293 19.76 -16.00 -16.19
CA LEU A 293 21.19 -16.17 -15.91
C LEU A 293 21.49 -17.10 -14.72
N HIS A 294 20.50 -17.35 -13.86
CA HIS A 294 20.62 -18.19 -12.66
C HIS A 294 19.59 -19.32 -12.67
N GLU A 295 19.16 -19.75 -13.86
CA GLU A 295 18.25 -20.88 -14.01
C GLU A 295 18.97 -22.18 -13.60
N ILE A 296 18.27 -23.02 -12.85
CA ILE A 296 18.70 -24.38 -12.53
C ILE A 296 17.75 -25.32 -13.26
N PRO A 297 18.17 -25.99 -14.34
CA PRO A 297 17.29 -26.83 -15.15
C PRO A 297 16.57 -27.90 -14.32
N GLY A 298 15.26 -28.02 -14.51
CA GLY A 298 14.43 -29.05 -13.87
C GLY A 298 13.98 -28.75 -12.43
N TRP A 299 14.29 -27.57 -11.87
CA TRP A 299 13.89 -27.17 -10.54
C TRP A 299 12.76 -26.14 -10.56
N LEU A 300 11.71 -26.38 -9.77
CA LEU A 300 10.69 -25.37 -9.53
C LEU A 300 11.30 -24.18 -8.78
N PRO A 301 11.06 -22.93 -9.22
CA PRO A 301 11.52 -21.75 -8.51
C PRO A 301 11.05 -21.78 -7.05
N ARG A 302 11.98 -21.58 -6.11
CA ARG A 302 11.68 -21.47 -4.68
C ARG A 302 12.56 -20.41 -4.03
N ILE A 303 12.07 -19.84 -2.93
CA ILE A 303 12.89 -18.96 -2.09
C ILE A 303 13.99 -19.78 -1.41
N THR A 304 15.24 -19.65 -1.88
CA THR A 304 16.43 -20.29 -1.30
C THR A 304 16.97 -19.51 -0.11
N HIS A 305 16.89 -18.18 -0.15
CA HIS A 305 17.26 -17.28 0.94
C HIS A 305 16.16 -16.24 1.17
N ASP A 306 15.65 -16.11 2.40
CA ASP A 306 14.66 -15.07 2.77
C ASP A 306 15.34 -13.72 3.09
N ASP A 307 16.25 -13.32 2.20
CA ASP A 307 16.87 -12.00 2.17
C ASP A 307 16.41 -11.26 0.90
N PHE A 308 16.59 -9.94 0.87
CA PHE A 308 16.19 -9.09 -0.26
C PHE A 308 16.69 -9.61 -1.62
N SER A 309 17.96 -10.01 -1.71
CA SER A 309 18.54 -10.57 -2.94
C SER A 309 17.90 -11.89 -3.35
N GLY A 310 17.55 -12.75 -2.39
CA GLY A 310 16.92 -14.03 -2.67
C GLY A 310 15.49 -13.87 -3.20
N ARG A 311 14.74 -12.88 -2.68
CA ARG A 311 13.40 -12.54 -3.19
C ARG A 311 13.42 -11.92 -4.58
N LEU A 312 14.43 -11.10 -4.90
CA LEU A 312 14.63 -10.59 -6.26
C LEU A 312 14.95 -11.71 -7.24
N LEU A 313 15.86 -12.62 -6.86
CA LEU A 313 16.21 -13.78 -7.67
C LEU A 313 15.01 -14.69 -7.91
N PHE A 314 14.25 -15.00 -6.85
CA PHE A 314 13.02 -15.80 -6.95
C PHE A 314 11.99 -15.14 -7.88
N SER A 315 11.81 -13.82 -7.80
CA SER A 315 10.95 -13.08 -8.74
C SER A 315 11.41 -13.24 -10.18
N GLY A 316 12.72 -13.11 -10.43
CA GLY A 316 13.30 -13.29 -11.76
C GLY A 316 13.10 -14.70 -12.31
N GLN A 317 13.46 -15.72 -11.53
CA GLN A 317 13.33 -17.13 -11.91
C GLN A 317 11.87 -17.53 -12.19
N LEU A 318 10.91 -16.98 -11.42
CA LEU A 318 9.50 -17.26 -11.64
C LEU A 318 8.98 -16.64 -12.95
N LEU A 319 9.40 -15.41 -13.26
CA LEU A 319 9.01 -14.75 -14.52
C LEU A 319 9.58 -15.48 -15.74
N ASP A 320 10.80 -16.00 -15.63
CA ASP A 320 11.47 -16.78 -16.68
C ASP A 320 10.82 -18.16 -16.87
N TYR A 321 10.44 -18.82 -15.78
CA TYR A 321 9.75 -20.12 -15.80
C TYR A 321 8.36 -20.08 -16.49
N TRP A 322 7.76 -18.90 -16.63
CA TRP A 322 6.40 -18.77 -17.17
C TRP A 322 6.33 -18.74 -18.68
N GLY A 323 5.56 -19.68 -19.24
CA GLY A 323 5.06 -19.60 -20.61
C GLY A 323 4.02 -18.50 -20.83
N LEU A 324 3.73 -18.20 -22.11
CA LEU A 324 2.82 -17.13 -22.53
C LEU A 324 1.43 -17.20 -21.89
N SER A 325 0.90 -18.40 -21.66
CA SER A 325 -0.41 -18.59 -21.03
C SER A 325 -0.49 -17.99 -19.63
N HIS A 326 0.59 -18.05 -18.84
CA HIS A 326 0.65 -17.47 -17.50
C HIS A 326 0.75 -15.94 -17.55
N TRP A 327 1.51 -15.40 -18.50
CA TRP A 327 1.65 -13.95 -18.71
C TRP A 327 0.33 -13.27 -19.10
N PHE A 328 -0.56 -13.99 -19.79
CA PHE A 328 -1.89 -13.50 -20.16
C PHE A 328 -3.00 -13.96 -19.22
N ALA A 329 -2.67 -14.52 -18.04
CA ALA A 329 -3.62 -15.04 -17.05
C ALA A 329 -4.58 -16.13 -17.57
N LEU A 330 -4.23 -16.81 -18.66
CA LEU A 330 -5.02 -17.89 -19.28
C LEU A 330 -4.84 -19.24 -18.57
N SER A 331 -3.77 -19.39 -17.79
CA SER A 331 -3.49 -20.60 -17.00
C SER A 331 -3.07 -20.21 -15.59
N PRO A 332 -3.51 -20.92 -14.54
CA PRO A 332 -3.07 -20.65 -13.18
C PRO A 332 -1.55 -20.86 -13.06
N SER A 333 -0.89 -20.02 -12.25
CA SER A 333 0.51 -20.21 -11.92
C SER A 333 0.71 -21.51 -11.12
N PRO A 334 1.69 -22.34 -11.47
CA PRO A 334 2.03 -23.55 -10.72
C PRO A 334 2.75 -23.24 -9.39
N VAL A 335 3.29 -22.03 -9.25
CA VAL A 335 4.02 -21.56 -8.06
C VAL A 335 3.24 -20.43 -7.39
N TYR A 336 3.33 -20.35 -6.06
CA TYR A 336 2.74 -19.27 -5.28
C TYR A 336 3.29 -17.90 -5.70
N THR A 337 2.40 -16.94 -5.98
CA THR A 337 2.77 -15.65 -6.60
C THR A 337 2.72 -14.45 -5.66
N ALA A 338 2.20 -14.57 -4.43
CA ALA A 338 2.02 -13.39 -3.59
C ALA A 338 3.36 -12.75 -3.13
N ASP A 339 4.42 -13.54 -3.08
CA ASP A 339 5.79 -13.11 -2.78
C ASP A 339 6.53 -12.53 -3.99
N THR A 340 5.86 -12.43 -5.15
CA THR A 340 6.40 -11.92 -6.41
C THR A 340 5.36 -11.01 -7.07
N GLY A 341 5.36 -9.73 -6.74
CA GLY A 341 4.29 -8.81 -7.13
C GLY A 341 4.06 -8.69 -8.65
N TYR A 342 5.13 -8.69 -9.46
CA TYR A 342 5.01 -8.69 -10.93
C TYR A 342 4.32 -9.94 -11.47
N ALA A 343 4.69 -11.08 -10.92
CA ALA A 343 4.09 -12.36 -11.26
C ALA A 343 2.61 -12.33 -10.85
N TYR A 344 2.32 -11.94 -9.60
CA TYR A 344 0.96 -11.80 -9.09
C TYR A 344 0.06 -10.95 -9.98
N VAL A 345 0.51 -9.75 -10.40
CA VAL A 345 -0.28 -8.87 -11.27
C VAL A 345 -0.51 -9.52 -12.64
N SER A 346 0.54 -10.06 -13.25
CA SER A 346 0.46 -10.66 -14.60
C SER A 346 -0.43 -11.91 -14.62
N ASN A 347 -0.38 -12.76 -13.59
CA ASN A 347 -1.23 -13.95 -13.50
C ASN A 347 -2.65 -13.64 -12.97
N SER A 348 -2.88 -12.48 -12.34
CA SER A 348 -4.22 -12.08 -11.87
C SER A 348 -5.05 -11.39 -12.95
N VAL A 349 -4.43 -10.56 -13.78
CA VAL A 349 -5.14 -9.77 -14.80
C VAL A 349 -4.53 -9.83 -16.20
N GLY A 350 -3.40 -10.49 -16.39
CA GLY A 350 -2.72 -10.50 -17.68
C GLY A 350 -1.89 -9.23 -17.91
N LEU A 351 -0.74 -9.41 -18.55
CA LEU A 351 0.21 -8.35 -18.83
C LEU A 351 -0.38 -7.22 -19.68
N ILE A 352 -1.21 -7.54 -20.67
CA ILE A 352 -1.83 -6.53 -21.55
C ILE A 352 -2.75 -5.62 -20.74
N PHE A 353 -3.66 -6.20 -19.96
CA PHE A 353 -4.61 -5.42 -19.18
C PHE A 353 -3.90 -4.62 -18.09
N ALA A 354 -2.92 -5.21 -17.41
CA ALA A 354 -2.05 -4.50 -16.47
C ALA A 354 -1.34 -3.31 -17.13
N SER A 355 -0.85 -3.49 -18.35
CA SER A 355 -0.18 -2.44 -19.13
C SER A 355 -1.13 -1.29 -19.49
N VAL A 356 -2.38 -1.59 -19.83
CA VAL A 356 -3.42 -0.58 -20.11
C VAL A 356 -3.73 0.22 -18.85
N LEU A 357 -3.93 -0.44 -17.70
CA LEU A 357 -4.16 0.25 -16.43
C LEU A 357 -2.96 1.11 -16.03
N TRP A 358 -1.75 0.59 -16.20
CA TRP A 358 -0.52 1.32 -15.95
C TRP A 358 -0.35 2.52 -16.87
N PHE A 359 -0.71 2.38 -18.15
CA PHE A 359 -0.73 3.47 -19.11
C PHE A 359 -1.68 4.57 -18.65
N LEU A 360 -2.92 4.22 -18.26
CA LEU A 360 -3.90 5.17 -17.76
C LEU A 360 -3.40 5.92 -16.52
N PHE A 361 -2.71 5.23 -15.60
CA PHE A 361 -2.09 5.86 -14.44
C PHE A 361 -0.94 6.80 -14.84
N SER A 362 -0.02 6.32 -15.69
CA SER A 362 1.19 7.05 -16.09
C SER A 362 0.87 8.34 -16.85
N PHE A 363 -0.11 8.28 -17.75
CA PHE A 363 -0.57 9.41 -18.55
C PHE A 363 -1.80 10.12 -17.95
N SER A 364 -2.15 9.81 -16.69
CA SER A 364 -3.20 10.53 -15.98
C SER A 364 -2.88 12.02 -15.96
N ARG A 365 -3.92 12.85 -16.13
CA ARG A 365 -3.75 14.31 -16.19
C ARG A 365 -3.31 14.81 -14.81
N SER A 366 -2.08 15.31 -14.74
CA SER A 366 -1.55 15.94 -13.53
C SER A 366 -1.63 17.45 -13.66
N HIS A 367 -2.12 18.11 -12.62
CA HIS A 367 -2.40 19.55 -12.63
C HIS A 367 -1.46 20.36 -11.74
N SER A 368 -0.67 19.70 -10.88
CA SER A 368 0.34 20.32 -10.01
C SER A 368 1.70 19.62 -10.12
N ASN A 369 2.78 20.34 -9.78
CA ASN A 369 4.12 19.75 -9.71
C ASN A 369 4.20 18.69 -8.61
N ALA A 370 3.54 18.93 -7.48
CA ALA A 370 3.43 17.99 -6.37
C ALA A 370 2.77 16.67 -6.83
N GLN A 371 1.66 16.75 -7.58
CA GLN A 371 1.00 15.56 -8.12
C GLN A 371 1.87 14.82 -9.14
N ARG A 372 2.57 15.53 -10.02
CA ARG A 372 3.50 14.90 -10.98
C ARG A 372 4.66 14.19 -10.29
N LEU A 373 5.26 14.83 -9.29
CA LEU A 373 6.33 14.22 -8.50
C LEU A 373 5.81 13.03 -7.69
N MET A 374 4.67 13.18 -7.01
CA MET A 374 4.02 12.09 -6.28
C MET A 374 3.74 10.90 -7.20
N ARG A 375 3.23 11.12 -8.42
CA ARG A 375 3.01 10.06 -9.41
C ARG A 375 4.30 9.31 -9.74
N THR A 376 5.41 10.01 -9.97
CA THR A 376 6.70 9.38 -10.25
C THR A 376 7.23 8.63 -9.02
N CYS A 377 7.09 9.20 -7.81
CA CYS A 377 7.45 8.52 -6.56
C CYS A 377 6.65 7.23 -6.34
N LEU A 378 5.34 7.29 -6.63
CA LEU A 378 4.47 6.11 -6.61
C LEU A 378 4.89 5.10 -7.68
N ALA A 379 5.32 5.55 -8.86
CA ALA A 379 5.83 4.66 -9.88
C ALA A 379 7.03 3.85 -9.40
N VAL A 380 8.01 4.53 -8.80
CA VAL A 380 9.16 3.88 -8.16
C VAL A 380 8.69 2.93 -7.07
N TYR A 381 7.70 3.33 -6.26
CA TYR A 381 7.19 2.50 -5.17
C TYR A 381 6.54 1.21 -5.68
N PHE A 382 5.70 1.29 -6.70
CA PHE A 382 5.13 0.11 -7.35
C PHE A 382 6.21 -0.79 -7.93
N VAL A 383 7.17 -0.22 -8.64
CA VAL A 383 8.23 -1.00 -9.30
C VAL A 383 9.11 -1.73 -8.29
N THR A 384 9.56 -1.04 -7.24
CA THR A 384 10.41 -1.66 -6.22
C THR A 384 9.64 -2.63 -5.34
N SER A 385 8.39 -2.32 -4.98
CA SER A 385 7.56 -3.18 -4.13
C SER A 385 7.13 -4.46 -4.84
N LEU A 386 6.70 -4.36 -6.11
CA LEU A 386 6.29 -5.51 -6.93
C LEU A 386 7.43 -6.48 -7.22
N SER A 387 8.68 -6.05 -7.07
CA SER A 387 9.86 -6.93 -7.17
C SER A 387 10.01 -7.91 -6.00
N ILE A 388 9.25 -7.72 -4.91
CA ILE A 388 9.45 -8.44 -3.64
C ILE A 388 8.13 -8.96 -3.05
N GLY A 389 6.97 -8.43 -3.50
CA GLY A 389 5.67 -8.97 -3.13
C GLY A 389 4.48 -8.11 -3.54
N ALA A 390 3.28 -8.66 -3.36
CA ALA A 390 2.00 -8.02 -3.71
C ALA A 390 1.38 -7.21 -2.55
N GLY A 391 2.12 -6.97 -1.45
CA GLY A 391 1.62 -6.29 -0.25
C GLY A 391 1.12 -4.86 -0.47
N ILE A 392 1.52 -4.25 -1.59
CA ILE A 392 1.12 -2.91 -2.03
C ILE A 392 -0.38 -2.75 -2.27
N PHE A 393 -1.08 -3.83 -2.61
CA PHE A 393 -2.51 -3.80 -2.92
C PHE A 393 -3.40 -3.94 -1.68
N THR A 394 -2.82 -4.18 -0.51
CA THR A 394 -3.58 -4.36 0.73
C THR A 394 -4.23 -3.05 1.17
N ILE A 395 -5.49 -3.10 1.61
CA ILE A 395 -6.23 -1.88 2.02
C ILE A 395 -5.48 -1.09 3.10
N LYS A 396 -4.75 -1.76 4.00
CA LYS A 396 -3.99 -1.13 5.10
C LYS A 396 -2.91 -0.14 4.64
N THR A 397 -2.35 -0.33 3.44
CA THR A 397 -1.33 0.59 2.88
C THR A 397 -1.88 1.37 1.68
N ALA A 398 -2.66 0.73 0.82
CA ALA A 398 -3.25 1.35 -0.36
C ALA A 398 -4.21 2.49 -0.02
N SER A 399 -5.00 2.37 1.05
CA SER A 399 -5.91 3.43 1.50
C SER A 399 -5.20 4.77 1.73
N LEU A 400 -4.13 4.77 2.54
CA LEU A 400 -3.33 5.95 2.79
C LEU A 400 -2.67 6.47 1.51
N LEU A 401 -2.04 5.59 0.73
CA LEU A 401 -1.34 5.95 -0.50
C LEU A 401 -2.23 6.70 -1.49
N TRP A 402 -3.38 6.13 -1.81
CA TRP A 402 -4.29 6.70 -2.81
C TRP A 402 -5.02 7.93 -2.28
N PHE A 403 -5.33 7.97 -0.98
CA PHE A 403 -5.86 9.16 -0.32
C PHE A 403 -4.90 10.35 -0.41
N LEU A 404 -3.61 10.14 -0.14
CA LEU A 404 -2.59 11.18 -0.28
C LEU A 404 -2.43 11.61 -1.74
N TYR A 405 -2.34 10.67 -2.68
CA TYR A 405 -2.26 11.02 -4.11
C TYR A 405 -3.47 11.84 -4.58
N GLY A 406 -4.68 11.45 -4.16
CA GLY A 406 -5.91 12.19 -4.43
C GLY A 406 -5.88 13.62 -3.88
N ALA A 407 -5.40 13.80 -2.65
CA ALA A 407 -5.29 15.13 -2.04
C ALA A 407 -4.36 16.08 -2.83
N THR A 408 -3.26 15.56 -3.40
CA THR A 408 -2.38 16.39 -4.27
C THR A 408 -3.06 16.85 -5.56
N ALA A 409 -4.12 16.17 -5.99
CA ALA A 409 -4.91 16.55 -7.16
C ALA A 409 -5.93 17.68 -6.84
N SER A 410 -6.30 17.87 -5.57
CA SER A 410 -7.33 18.85 -5.16
C SER A 410 -6.80 20.29 -5.05
N GLU A 411 -5.48 20.48 -4.86
CA GLU A 411 -4.84 21.77 -4.54
C GLU A 411 -5.16 22.91 -5.55
N MET A 412 -5.62 22.56 -6.76
CA MET A 412 -5.93 23.53 -7.82
C MET A 412 -7.43 23.72 -8.13
N GLU A 413 -8.35 22.83 -7.74
CA GLU A 413 -9.80 23.07 -7.96
C GLU A 413 -10.24 24.33 -7.19
N ASN A 414 -9.72 24.49 -5.96
CA ASN A 414 -9.91 25.69 -5.16
C ASN A 414 -9.19 26.95 -5.68
N ARG A 415 -8.18 26.84 -6.56
CA ARG A 415 -7.52 28.00 -7.18
C ARG A 415 -8.21 28.47 -8.46
N ARG A 416 -8.91 27.59 -9.19
CA ARG A 416 -9.74 27.94 -10.35
C ARG A 416 -11.08 28.57 -10.01
N VAL A 417 -11.59 28.35 -8.80
CA VAL A 417 -12.81 29.03 -8.31
C VAL A 417 -12.49 30.44 -7.78
N LYS A 418 -11.23 30.73 -7.48
CA LYS A 418 -10.77 32.03 -6.94
C LYS A 418 -10.23 33.01 -7.98
N ASN A 419 -9.99 32.55 -9.21
CA ASN A 419 -9.62 33.36 -10.37
C ASN A 419 -10.76 33.29 -11.38
#